data_AF-A0A972D872-F1
#
_entry.id   AF-A0A972D872-F1
#
_cell.length_a   1.000
_cell.length_b   1.000
_cell.length_c   1.000
_cell.angle_alpha   90.00
_cell.angle_beta   90.00
_cell.angle_gamma   90.00
#
_symmetry.space_group_name_H-M   'P 1'
#
loop_
_entity.id
_entity.type
_entity.pdbx_description
1 polymer ?
#
loop_
_entity_poly.entity_id
_entity_poly.type
_entity_poly.pdbx_seq_one_letter_code
_entity_poly.pdbx_strand_id
1 'polypeptide(L)'
;MTRDRPELARRAITCFLAQTWPHRELVIVDDGDRSYDDLVASYDDPRIRYVRLPSSPSQRLGALRNASQDLARGEYRVQWDDDEWYHPERIERQMRPILDEGWDASLLQYTLMHCDTPALAMHPFRTGLPFGTPGSLLHRRTRARYPNRARGEDSAFLRSVFLRQRVARLGRGESHLLIRCFHGDNTWNVSHFTERLWSGPRARFHWLKARYLDRDLYRHAAFDLEPRERIAFHEFLDVSRRLGLLRHLPSTAGGALEALEIGNLP
;
A
#
# COMPACT_ATOMS: atom_id res chain seq x y z
N MET A 1 9.90 4.76 -1.15
CA MET A 1 10.38 6.07 -1.67
C MET A 1 9.65 7.16 -0.93
N THR A 2 10.23 8.34 -0.78
CA THR A 2 9.58 9.47 -0.08
C THR A 2 9.94 10.81 -0.73
N ARG A 3 9.17 11.86 -0.41
CA ARG A 3 9.40 13.24 -0.86
C ARG A 3 8.61 14.22 0.00
N ASP A 4 9.30 15.02 0.80
CA ASP A 4 8.74 16.15 1.58
C ASP A 4 7.50 15.83 2.44
N ARG A 5 7.41 14.59 2.93
CA ARG A 5 6.31 14.03 3.74
C ARG A 5 6.84 13.18 4.92
N PRO A 6 7.45 13.82 5.94
CA PRO A 6 8.14 13.11 7.02
C PRO A 6 7.23 12.16 7.80
N GLU A 7 5.98 12.53 8.08
CA GLU A 7 5.08 11.70 8.88
C GLU A 7 4.68 10.40 8.17
N LEU A 8 4.54 10.44 6.83
CA LEU A 8 4.34 9.24 6.02
C LEU A 8 5.59 8.35 6.05
N ALA A 9 6.79 8.95 5.97
CA ALA A 9 8.03 8.21 6.12
C ALA A 9 8.19 7.59 7.53
N ARG A 10 7.77 8.28 8.60
CA ARG A 10 7.73 7.72 9.96
C ARG A 10 6.82 6.50 10.05
N ARG A 11 5.65 6.54 9.40
CA ARG A 11 4.75 5.37 9.33
C ARG A 11 5.42 4.22 8.59
N ALA A 12 6.03 4.50 7.44
CA ALA A 12 6.72 3.50 6.63
C ALA A 12 7.88 2.82 7.40
N ILE A 13 8.67 3.60 8.14
CA ILE A 13 9.74 3.10 9.01
C ILE A 13 9.16 2.27 10.17
N THR A 14 8.10 2.75 10.82
CA THR A 14 7.41 2.01 11.88
C THR A 14 6.93 0.64 11.39
N CYS A 15 6.32 0.58 10.20
CA CYS A 15 5.92 -0.68 9.58
C CYS A 15 7.11 -1.61 9.29
N PHE A 16 8.25 -1.05 8.87
CA PHE A 16 9.47 -1.82 8.62
C PHE A 16 10.05 -2.40 9.91
N LEU A 17 10.10 -1.61 10.98
CA LEU A 17 10.59 -2.04 12.29
C LEU A 17 9.69 -3.11 12.91
N ALA A 18 8.39 -3.05 12.66
CA ALA A 18 7.42 -4.04 13.13
C ALA A 18 7.47 -5.39 12.38
N GLN A 19 8.20 -5.51 11.25
CA GLN A 19 8.19 -6.76 10.49
C GLN A 19 8.75 -7.94 11.31
N THR A 20 8.06 -9.08 11.25
CA THR A 20 8.45 -10.33 11.91
C THR A 20 9.64 -11.00 11.23
N TRP A 21 9.84 -10.78 9.92
CA TRP A 21 10.97 -11.32 9.17
C TRP A 21 12.31 -10.66 9.56
N PRO A 22 13.26 -11.36 10.18
CA PRO A 22 14.40 -10.73 10.86
C PRO A 22 15.46 -10.17 9.90
N HIS A 23 15.71 -10.85 8.78
CA HIS A 23 16.81 -10.54 7.86
C HIS A 23 16.37 -9.56 6.77
N ARG A 24 16.40 -8.27 7.11
CA ARG A 24 15.93 -7.19 6.24
C ARG A 24 16.76 -5.92 6.40
N GLU A 25 16.75 -5.09 5.35
CA GLU A 25 17.25 -3.72 5.35
C GLU A 25 16.19 -2.80 4.74
N LEU A 26 16.22 -1.52 5.09
CA LEU A 26 15.40 -0.48 4.49
C LEU A 26 16.30 0.56 3.84
N VAL A 27 16.17 0.74 2.53
CA VAL A 27 16.82 1.83 1.81
C VAL A 27 15.76 2.89 1.48
N ILE A 28 15.83 4.01 2.18
CA ILE A 28 14.99 5.18 1.96
C ILE A 28 15.67 6.02 0.90
N VAL A 29 15.07 6.08 -0.29
CA VAL A 29 15.47 7.00 -1.35
C VAL A 29 14.45 8.13 -1.44
N ASP A 30 14.98 9.34 -1.49
CA ASP A 30 14.28 10.61 -1.44
C ASP A 30 14.82 11.56 -2.51
N ASP A 31 13.95 12.37 -3.11
CA ASP A 31 14.31 13.43 -4.04
C ASP A 31 13.64 14.78 -3.74
N GLY A 32 13.19 14.94 -2.50
CA GLY A 32 12.67 16.18 -1.94
C GLY A 32 13.77 17.15 -1.51
N ASP A 33 13.32 18.35 -1.14
CA ASP A 33 14.20 19.42 -0.71
C ASP A 33 14.56 19.28 0.79
N ARG A 34 13.67 18.65 1.57
CA ARG A 34 13.84 18.42 3.00
C ARG A 34 14.71 17.20 3.29
N SER A 35 15.80 17.35 4.03
CA SER A 35 16.57 16.21 4.52
C SER A 35 15.83 15.42 5.60
N TYR A 36 15.98 14.09 5.59
CA TYR A 36 15.46 13.17 6.58
C TYR A 36 16.56 12.58 7.48
N ASP A 37 17.78 13.12 7.45
CA ASP A 37 18.92 12.62 8.25
C ASP A 37 18.57 12.51 9.74
N ASP A 38 18.08 13.59 10.37
CA ASP A 38 17.70 13.59 11.79
C ASP A 38 16.54 12.63 12.08
N LEU A 39 15.58 12.55 11.16
CA LEU A 39 14.44 11.63 11.28
C LEU A 39 14.92 10.19 11.30
N VAL A 40 15.81 9.82 10.39
CA VAL A 40 16.34 8.45 10.29
C VAL A 40 17.28 8.14 11.45
N ALA A 41 18.15 9.08 11.83
CA ALA A 41 19.03 8.96 12.99
C ALA A 41 18.27 8.73 14.30
N SER A 42 17.07 9.32 14.45
CA SER A 42 16.24 9.13 15.65
C SER A 42 15.76 7.70 15.92
N TYR A 43 15.85 6.79 14.93
CA TYR A 43 15.49 5.39 15.10
C TYR A 43 16.65 4.51 15.58
N ASP A 44 17.89 4.97 15.43
CA ASP A 44 19.13 4.24 15.81
C ASP A 44 19.17 2.77 15.34
N ASP A 45 18.64 2.49 14.14
CA ASP A 45 18.60 1.14 13.57
C ASP A 45 19.56 1.02 12.37
N PRO A 46 20.65 0.22 12.46
CA PRO A 46 21.65 0.12 11.41
C PRO A 46 21.14 -0.55 10.13
N ARG A 47 19.94 -1.15 10.16
CA ARG A 47 19.27 -1.73 8.99
C ARG A 47 18.62 -0.66 8.12
N ILE A 48 18.48 0.58 8.61
CA ILE A 48 17.87 1.68 7.88
C ILE A 48 18.98 2.57 7.29
N ARG A 49 18.91 2.79 5.98
CA ARG A 49 19.84 3.64 5.22
C ARG A 49 19.05 4.70 4.47
N TYR A 50 19.47 5.95 4.61
CA TYR A 50 18.91 7.09 3.88
C TYR A 50 19.85 7.51 2.75
N VAL A 51 19.28 7.77 1.57
CA VAL A 51 19.98 8.31 0.41
C VAL A 51 19.12 9.38 -0.23
N ARG A 52 19.57 10.63 -0.16
CA ARG A 52 18.96 11.73 -0.89
C ARG A 52 19.58 11.86 -2.27
N LEU A 53 18.75 11.82 -3.31
CA LEU A 53 19.17 12.08 -4.68
C LEU A 53 18.90 13.54 -5.05
N PRO A 54 19.69 14.14 -5.95
CA PRO A 54 19.37 15.45 -6.50
C PRO A 54 17.97 15.45 -7.15
N SER A 55 17.18 16.47 -6.83
CA SER A 55 15.89 16.66 -7.50
C SER A 55 16.11 17.09 -8.95
N SER A 56 15.29 16.58 -9.88
CA SER A 56 15.30 17.00 -11.28
C SER A 56 13.89 17.01 -11.87
N PRO A 57 13.52 18.03 -12.68
CA PRO A 57 12.23 18.08 -13.36
C PRO A 57 11.95 16.90 -14.30
N SER A 58 13.00 16.20 -14.77
CA SER A 58 12.87 15.00 -15.61
C SER A 58 12.85 13.71 -14.78
N GLN A 59 13.12 13.77 -13.48
CA GLN A 59 13.09 12.61 -12.60
C GLN A 59 11.64 12.14 -12.45
N ARG A 60 11.45 10.82 -12.53
CA ARG A 60 10.16 10.16 -12.38
C ARG A 60 10.28 9.11 -11.29
N LEU A 61 9.14 8.69 -10.73
CA LEU A 61 9.10 7.69 -9.67
C LEU A 61 9.81 6.37 -10.05
N GLY A 62 9.73 5.96 -11.32
CA GLY A 62 10.48 4.81 -11.82
C GLY A 62 12.00 4.94 -11.69
N ALA A 63 12.57 6.14 -11.83
CA ALA A 63 14.00 6.38 -11.64
C ALA A 63 14.41 6.20 -10.18
N LEU A 64 13.61 6.73 -9.24
CA LEU A 64 13.83 6.54 -7.80
C LEU A 64 13.77 5.05 -7.42
N ARG A 65 12.78 4.32 -7.97
CA ARG A 65 12.68 2.87 -7.74
C ARG A 65 13.87 2.12 -8.32
N ASN A 66 14.35 2.48 -9.52
CA ASN A 66 15.57 1.89 -10.09
C ASN A 66 16.81 2.17 -9.21
N ALA A 67 16.98 3.40 -8.72
CA ALA A 67 18.06 3.74 -7.80
C ALA A 67 17.99 2.91 -6.50
N SER A 68 16.79 2.71 -5.95
CA SER A 68 16.58 1.84 -4.79
C SER A 68 16.97 0.38 -5.06
N GLN A 69 16.73 -0.13 -6.27
CA GLN A 69 17.15 -1.48 -6.66
C GLN A 69 18.67 -1.63 -6.73
N ASP A 70 19.36 -0.59 -7.19
CA ASP A 70 20.82 -0.57 -7.29
C ASP A 70 21.49 -0.43 -5.92
N LEU A 71 20.89 0.33 -5.00
CA LEU A 71 21.40 0.55 -3.65
C LEU A 71 21.13 -0.61 -2.67
N ALA A 72 20.06 -1.36 -2.90
CA ALA A 72 19.71 -2.49 -2.04
C ALA A 72 20.70 -3.65 -2.21
N ARG A 73 20.99 -4.35 -1.11
CA ARG A 73 22.01 -5.41 -0.99
C ARG A 73 21.40 -6.79 -0.85
N GLY A 74 20.18 -6.91 -0.32
CA GLY A 74 19.50 -8.19 -0.13
C GLY A 74 19.35 -9.03 -1.41
N GLU A 75 19.08 -10.32 -1.26
CA GLU A 75 18.75 -11.19 -2.40
C GLU A 75 17.33 -10.92 -2.93
N TYR A 76 16.42 -10.54 -2.04
CA TYR A 76 15.04 -10.22 -2.35
C TYR A 76 14.79 -8.71 -2.30
N ARG A 77 13.77 -8.27 -3.03
CA ARG A 77 13.33 -6.87 -3.13
C ARG A 77 11.86 -6.80 -2.79
N VAL A 78 11.50 -5.85 -1.94
CA VAL A 78 10.12 -5.57 -1.54
C VAL A 78 9.84 -4.11 -1.88
N GLN A 79 8.75 -3.85 -2.60
CA GLN A 79 8.32 -2.47 -2.80
C GLN A 79 7.74 -1.90 -1.50
N TRP A 80 8.21 -0.70 -1.15
CA TRP A 80 7.89 0.00 0.10
C TRP A 80 7.66 1.50 -0.18
N ASP A 81 6.41 1.84 -0.41
CA ASP A 81 5.90 3.20 -0.59
C ASP A 81 5.44 3.74 0.77
N ASP A 82 5.74 5.00 1.06
CA ASP A 82 5.50 5.62 2.37
C ASP A 82 4.05 6.04 2.63
N ASP A 83 3.24 6.13 1.58
CA ASP A 83 1.80 6.40 1.66
C ASP A 83 0.95 5.13 1.86
N GLU A 84 1.56 3.96 1.96
CA GLU A 84 0.91 2.71 2.31
C GLU A 84 1.13 2.32 3.79
N TRP A 85 0.40 1.31 4.26
CA TRP A 85 0.67 0.66 5.54
C TRP A 85 0.85 -0.84 5.33
N TYR A 86 1.83 -1.40 6.04
CA TYR A 86 2.25 -2.79 5.89
C TYR A 86 2.13 -3.53 7.21
N HIS A 87 1.45 -4.68 7.15
CA HIS A 87 1.24 -5.54 8.31
C HIS A 87 2.57 -6.15 8.80
N PRO A 88 2.77 -6.37 10.11
CA PRO A 88 3.97 -6.99 10.68
C PRO A 88 4.39 -8.31 9.99
N GLU A 89 3.43 -9.13 9.60
CA GLU A 89 3.71 -10.43 8.96
C GLU A 89 3.90 -10.35 7.42
N ARG A 90 3.87 -9.16 6.79
CA ARG A 90 3.86 -9.03 5.32
C ARG A 90 5.01 -9.78 4.66
N ILE A 91 6.25 -9.48 5.06
CA ILE A 91 7.43 -10.09 4.43
C ILE A 91 7.44 -11.60 4.66
N GLU A 92 7.17 -12.05 5.88
CA GLU A 92 7.17 -13.47 6.25
C GLU A 92 6.16 -14.28 5.43
N ARG A 93 4.91 -13.80 5.35
CA ARG A 93 3.84 -14.44 4.56
C ARG A 93 4.17 -14.50 3.07
N GLN A 94 4.77 -13.43 2.53
CA GLN A 94 5.18 -13.35 1.13
C GLN A 94 6.43 -14.19 0.81
N MET A 95 7.30 -14.43 1.79
CA MET A 95 8.47 -15.30 1.64
C MET A 95 8.12 -16.79 1.66
N ARG A 96 7.05 -17.19 2.36
CA ARG A 96 6.61 -18.60 2.45
C ARG A 96 6.57 -19.33 1.10
N PRO A 97 5.84 -18.87 0.07
CA PRO A 97 5.84 -19.56 -1.23
C PRO A 97 7.24 -19.61 -1.89
N ILE A 98 8.08 -18.60 -1.69
CA ILE A 98 9.43 -18.59 -2.27
C ILE A 98 10.31 -19.68 -1.64
N LEU A 99 10.23 -19.83 -0.32
CA LEU A 99 11.06 -20.76 0.44
C LEU A 99 10.54 -22.20 0.38
N ASP A 100 9.22 -22.38 0.47
CA ASP A 100 8.61 -23.70 0.67
C ASP A 100 8.18 -24.36 -0.64
N GLU A 101 7.85 -23.55 -1.66
CA GLU A 101 7.26 -24.03 -2.91
C GLU A 101 8.13 -23.69 -4.15
N GLY A 102 9.28 -23.03 -3.95
CA GLY A 102 10.24 -22.72 -5.01
C GLY A 102 9.76 -21.66 -6.01
N TRP A 103 8.94 -20.70 -5.56
CA TRP A 103 8.62 -19.50 -6.35
C TRP A 103 9.78 -18.50 -6.36
N ASP A 104 9.87 -17.66 -7.39
CA ASP A 104 10.90 -16.60 -7.47
C ASP A 104 10.41 -15.27 -6.87
N ALA A 105 9.09 -15.08 -6.85
CA ALA A 105 8.44 -13.86 -6.42
C ALA A 105 7.04 -14.15 -5.87
N SER A 106 6.49 -13.20 -5.12
CA SER A 106 5.11 -13.23 -4.65
C SER A 106 4.48 -11.84 -4.64
N LEU A 107 3.16 -11.77 -4.73
CA LEU A 107 2.40 -10.54 -4.62
C LEU A 107 0.99 -10.80 -4.08
N LEU A 108 0.34 -9.74 -3.60
CA LEU A 108 -1.01 -9.79 -3.06
C LEU A 108 -2.04 -9.58 -4.18
N GLN A 109 -2.93 -10.54 -4.37
CA GLN A 109 -4.05 -10.41 -5.30
C GLN A 109 -5.12 -9.46 -4.74
N TYR A 110 -5.33 -9.50 -3.42
CA TYR A 110 -6.27 -8.65 -2.69
C TYR A 110 -5.52 -7.79 -1.67
N THR A 111 -6.05 -6.60 -1.41
CA THR A 111 -5.54 -5.64 -0.43
C THR A 111 -6.72 -4.94 0.23
N LEU A 112 -6.48 -4.28 1.35
CA LEU A 112 -7.43 -3.32 1.89
C LEU A 112 -7.19 -1.94 1.31
N MET A 113 -8.28 -1.20 1.17
CA MET A 113 -8.30 0.20 0.78
C MET A 113 -8.85 1.02 1.94
N HIS A 114 -8.12 2.06 2.32
CA HIS A 114 -8.58 3.08 3.25
C HIS A 114 -8.62 4.44 2.54
N CYS A 115 -9.74 5.14 2.65
CA CYS A 115 -9.90 6.48 2.10
C CYS A 115 -10.24 7.45 3.23
N ASP A 116 -9.31 8.35 3.57
CA ASP A 116 -9.51 9.38 4.59
C ASP A 116 -10.44 10.48 4.07
N THR A 117 -11.73 10.16 4.08
CA THR A 117 -12.83 11.03 3.69
C THR A 117 -13.92 10.88 4.74
N PRO A 118 -14.80 11.88 4.93
CA PRO A 118 -15.90 11.76 5.90
C PRO A 118 -16.72 10.47 5.73
N ALA A 119 -16.89 10.06 4.47
CA ALA A 119 -17.61 8.87 4.05
C ALA A 119 -16.92 7.54 4.43
N LEU A 120 -15.61 7.44 4.24
CA LEU A 120 -14.91 6.14 4.20
C LEU A 120 -13.80 5.98 5.25
N ALA A 121 -13.52 7.01 6.06
CA ALA A 121 -12.41 6.99 7.02
C ALA A 121 -12.52 5.84 8.05
N MET A 122 -13.74 5.40 8.37
CA MET A 122 -13.99 4.26 9.27
C MET A 122 -14.46 2.99 8.53
N HIS A 123 -14.54 3.04 7.20
CA HIS A 123 -15.09 1.97 6.37
C HIS A 123 -14.08 1.55 5.30
N PRO A 124 -12.99 0.87 5.70
CA PRO A 124 -12.08 0.27 4.74
C PRO A 124 -12.81 -0.82 3.95
N PHE A 125 -12.33 -1.07 2.75
CA PHE A 125 -12.92 -2.09 1.89
C PHE A 125 -11.84 -2.90 1.17
N ARG A 126 -12.16 -4.17 0.94
CA ARG A 126 -11.30 -5.09 0.22
C ARG A 126 -11.35 -4.80 -1.28
N THR A 127 -10.19 -4.78 -1.90
CA THR A 127 -10.07 -4.65 -3.35
C THR A 127 -9.12 -5.71 -3.91
N GLY A 128 -9.38 -6.19 -5.12
CA GLY A 128 -8.56 -7.17 -5.80
C GLY A 128 -8.21 -6.76 -7.21
N LEU A 129 -7.02 -7.15 -7.68
CA LEU A 129 -6.56 -6.95 -9.05
C LEU A 129 -6.33 -8.31 -9.74
N PRO A 130 -6.78 -8.53 -10.98
CA PRO A 130 -6.65 -9.83 -11.65
C PRO A 130 -5.20 -10.33 -11.75
N PHE A 131 -4.26 -9.43 -11.99
CA PHE A 131 -2.81 -9.72 -12.03
C PHE A 131 -2.11 -9.42 -10.71
N GLY A 132 -2.90 -9.10 -9.67
CA GLY A 132 -2.53 -8.64 -8.35
C GLY A 132 -1.88 -7.25 -8.30
N THR A 133 -1.51 -6.84 -7.09
CA THR A 133 -1.19 -5.45 -6.77
C THR A 133 0.29 -5.15 -6.99
N PRO A 134 0.69 -4.31 -7.96
CA PRO A 134 2.10 -4.04 -8.24
C PRO A 134 2.90 -3.56 -7.02
N GLY A 135 2.34 -2.64 -6.22
CA GLY A 135 2.96 -2.12 -5.00
C GLY A 135 3.23 -3.17 -3.92
N SER A 136 2.59 -4.33 -4.01
CA SER A 136 2.79 -5.44 -3.05
C SER A 136 3.93 -6.38 -3.42
N LEU A 137 4.55 -6.23 -4.60
CA LEU A 137 5.51 -7.20 -5.12
C LEU A 137 6.71 -7.41 -4.20
N LEU A 138 6.97 -8.68 -3.90
CA LEU A 138 8.20 -9.20 -3.32
C LEU A 138 8.83 -10.12 -4.36
N HIS A 139 10.10 -9.91 -4.72
CA HIS A 139 10.72 -10.72 -5.75
C HIS A 139 12.22 -10.94 -5.52
N ARG A 140 12.75 -12.09 -5.96
CA ARG A 140 14.20 -12.31 -6.06
C ARG A 140 14.79 -11.26 -7.00
N ARG A 141 16.00 -10.77 -6.69
CA ARG A 141 16.71 -9.79 -7.51
C ARG A 141 16.71 -10.21 -8.99
N THR A 142 16.41 -9.25 -9.85
CA THR A 142 16.28 -9.44 -11.30
C THR A 142 16.87 -8.26 -12.05
N ARG A 143 17.04 -8.41 -13.37
CA ARG A 143 17.47 -7.34 -14.28
C ARG A 143 16.32 -6.47 -14.80
N ALA A 144 15.08 -6.75 -14.39
CA ALA A 144 13.93 -5.88 -14.69
C ALA A 144 14.17 -4.45 -14.18
N ARG A 145 13.66 -3.44 -14.89
CA ARG A 145 13.78 -2.03 -14.54
C ARG A 145 12.46 -1.30 -14.78
N TYR A 146 12.17 -0.31 -13.95
CA TYR A 146 11.02 0.56 -14.13
C TYR A 146 11.26 1.48 -15.34
N PRO A 147 10.30 1.61 -16.27
CA PRO A 147 10.45 2.51 -17.40
C PRO A 147 10.32 3.97 -16.95
N ASN A 148 10.92 4.89 -17.71
CA ASN A 148 10.75 6.32 -17.49
C ASN A 148 9.35 6.77 -17.96
N ARG A 149 8.34 6.67 -17.10
CA ARG A 149 6.94 7.05 -17.37
C ARG A 149 6.36 7.85 -16.21
N ALA A 150 5.39 8.71 -16.50
CA ALA A 150 4.69 9.48 -15.48
C ALA A 150 3.66 8.64 -14.69
N ARG A 151 3.09 7.60 -15.31
CA ARG A 151 2.12 6.68 -14.69
C ARG A 151 2.27 5.26 -15.24
N GLY A 152 1.93 4.27 -14.43
CA GLY A 152 1.88 2.85 -14.83
C GLY A 152 3.25 2.19 -14.99
N GLU A 153 4.29 2.81 -14.46
CA GLU A 153 5.65 2.27 -14.39
C GLU A 153 5.73 0.99 -13.55
N ASP A 154 4.93 0.91 -12.49
CA ASP A 154 4.79 -0.26 -11.61
C ASP A 154 4.18 -1.48 -12.33
N SER A 155 3.15 -1.24 -13.14
CA SER A 155 2.44 -2.23 -13.92
C SER A 155 3.34 -2.75 -15.05
N ALA A 156 4.13 -1.87 -15.67
CA ALA A 156 5.13 -2.26 -16.66
C ALA A 156 6.27 -3.07 -16.04
N PHE A 157 6.76 -2.67 -14.86
CA PHE A 157 7.75 -3.42 -14.11
C PHE A 157 7.24 -4.82 -13.75
N LEU A 158 6.03 -4.91 -13.20
CA LEU A 158 5.40 -6.17 -12.83
C LEU A 158 5.28 -7.13 -14.03
N ARG A 159 4.85 -6.63 -15.21
CA ARG A 159 4.83 -7.43 -16.45
C ARG A 159 6.22 -7.96 -16.80
N SER A 160 7.26 -7.13 -16.64
CA SER A 160 8.64 -7.56 -16.92
C SER A 160 9.13 -8.64 -15.95
N VAL A 161 8.67 -8.63 -14.70
CA VAL A 161 8.93 -9.66 -13.69
C VAL A 161 8.21 -10.97 -14.05
N PHE A 162 6.92 -10.91 -14.42
CA PHE A 162 6.16 -12.09 -14.87
C PHE A 162 6.80 -12.79 -16.08
N LEU A 163 7.48 -12.05 -16.96
CA LEU A 163 8.20 -12.63 -18.11
C LEU A 163 9.51 -13.34 -17.73
N ARG A 164 9.99 -13.18 -16.49
CA ARG A 164 11.33 -13.63 -16.05
C ARG A 164 11.30 -14.58 -14.85
N GLN A 165 10.20 -14.58 -14.09
CA GLN A 165 10.13 -15.20 -12.77
C GLN A 165 8.78 -15.88 -12.57
N ARG A 166 8.78 -16.98 -11.83
CA ARG A 166 7.56 -17.62 -11.34
C ARG A 166 7.03 -16.78 -10.17
N VAL A 167 5.85 -16.20 -10.34
CA VAL A 167 5.23 -15.30 -9.35
C VAL A 167 4.03 -15.96 -8.68
N ALA A 168 4.12 -16.20 -7.38
CA ALA A 168 2.99 -16.62 -6.55
C ALA A 168 2.01 -15.45 -6.32
N ARG A 169 0.71 -15.73 -6.35
CA ARG A 169 -0.34 -14.75 -6.02
C ARG A 169 -1.04 -15.17 -4.75
N LEU A 170 -0.82 -14.41 -3.69
CA LEU A 170 -1.48 -14.63 -2.40
C LEU A 170 -2.93 -14.13 -2.52
N GLY A 171 -3.86 -15.03 -2.17
CA GLY A 171 -5.30 -14.83 -2.36
C GLY A 171 -5.96 -13.95 -1.31
N ARG A 172 -7.28 -14.06 -1.20
CA ARG A 172 -8.13 -13.24 -0.32
C ARG A 172 -7.73 -13.29 1.15
N GLY A 173 -7.28 -14.43 1.67
CA GLY A 173 -6.91 -14.58 3.09
C GLY A 173 -5.71 -13.73 3.54
N GLU A 174 -4.96 -13.16 2.58
CA GLU A 174 -3.74 -12.38 2.82
C GLU A 174 -3.96 -10.88 2.52
N SER A 175 -5.20 -10.44 2.32
CA SER A 175 -5.55 -9.05 1.99
C SER A 175 -5.21 -8.04 3.07
N HIS A 176 -5.17 -8.46 4.33
CA HIS A 176 -4.82 -7.65 5.49
C HIS A 176 -3.34 -7.22 5.51
N LEU A 177 -2.48 -7.84 4.69
CA LEU A 177 -1.04 -7.59 4.69
C LEU A 177 -0.63 -6.20 4.15
N LEU A 178 -1.54 -5.55 3.42
CA LEU A 178 -1.32 -4.23 2.81
C LEU A 178 -2.61 -3.41 2.85
N ILE A 179 -2.53 -2.24 3.48
CA ILE A 179 -3.57 -1.21 3.43
C ILE A 179 -3.05 -0.08 2.54
N ARG A 180 -3.73 0.08 1.40
CA ARG A 180 -3.49 1.17 0.46
C ARG A 180 -4.28 2.38 0.94
N CYS A 181 -3.63 3.53 1.06
CA CYS A 181 -4.23 4.69 1.69
C CYS A 181 -4.41 5.84 0.71
N PHE A 182 -5.63 6.37 0.64
CA PHE A 182 -5.91 7.68 0.10
C PHE A 182 -6.02 8.69 1.25
N HIS A 183 -5.21 9.76 1.19
CA HIS A 183 -5.10 10.81 2.21
C HIS A 183 -5.25 12.23 1.61
N GLY A 184 -5.80 12.35 0.39
CA GLY A 184 -6.07 13.62 -0.29
C GLY A 184 -4.93 14.15 -1.16
N ASP A 185 -3.68 13.93 -0.74
CA ASP A 185 -2.48 14.44 -1.43
C ASP A 185 -1.77 13.37 -2.29
N ASN A 186 -2.44 12.25 -2.59
CA ASN A 186 -1.89 11.18 -3.42
C ASN A 186 -1.80 11.59 -4.91
N THR A 187 -0.96 10.87 -5.66
CA THR A 187 -0.87 11.00 -7.12
C THR A 187 -2.19 10.70 -7.85
N TRP A 188 -3.10 9.96 -7.21
CA TRP A 188 -4.40 9.56 -7.74
C TRP A 188 -5.54 10.17 -6.93
N ASN A 189 -6.65 10.51 -7.61
CA ASN A 189 -7.85 11.04 -6.97
C ASN A 189 -8.66 9.94 -6.25
N VAL A 190 -9.60 10.34 -5.38
CA VAL A 190 -10.48 9.40 -4.65
C VAL A 190 -11.24 8.47 -5.58
N SER A 191 -11.67 8.96 -6.75
CA SER A 191 -12.39 8.19 -7.77
C SER A 191 -11.59 6.96 -8.22
N HIS A 192 -10.28 7.09 -8.44
CA HIS A 192 -9.41 5.96 -8.77
C HIS A 192 -9.42 4.85 -7.70
N PHE A 193 -9.63 5.22 -6.44
CA PHE A 193 -9.69 4.27 -5.34
C PHE A 193 -11.08 3.65 -5.20
N THR A 194 -12.14 4.44 -5.32
CA THR A 194 -13.53 4.00 -5.17
C THR A 194 -14.07 3.28 -6.40
N GLU A 195 -13.55 3.55 -7.60
CA GLU A 195 -13.93 2.89 -8.87
C GLU A 195 -13.85 1.37 -8.80
N ARG A 196 -12.99 0.86 -7.91
CA ARG A 196 -12.84 -0.58 -7.68
C ARG A 196 -14.08 -1.23 -7.06
N LEU A 197 -14.97 -0.46 -6.44
CA LEU A 197 -16.27 -0.93 -5.93
C LEU A 197 -17.25 -1.28 -7.07
N TRP A 198 -17.05 -0.77 -8.29
CA TRP A 198 -17.93 -1.03 -9.43
C TRP A 198 -17.16 -1.43 -10.71
N SER A 199 -15.90 -1.82 -10.57
CA SER A 199 -15.07 -2.25 -11.71
C SER A 199 -15.28 -3.74 -11.99
N GLY A 200 -15.99 -4.04 -13.07
CA GLY A 200 -16.25 -5.40 -13.57
C GLY A 200 -17.64 -5.95 -13.23
N PRO A 201 -18.09 -7.06 -13.86
CA PRO A 201 -19.49 -7.48 -13.82
C PRO A 201 -20.01 -7.80 -12.42
N ARG A 202 -19.22 -8.52 -11.61
CA ARG A 202 -19.60 -8.90 -10.23
C ARG A 202 -19.65 -7.68 -9.30
N ALA A 203 -18.62 -6.82 -9.34
CA ALA A 203 -18.57 -5.60 -8.54
C ALA A 203 -19.74 -4.67 -8.91
N ARG A 204 -20.05 -4.49 -10.20
CA ARG A 204 -21.22 -3.73 -10.65
C ARG A 204 -22.53 -4.28 -10.12
N PHE A 205 -22.72 -5.61 -10.13
CA PHE A 205 -23.92 -6.21 -9.55
C PHE A 205 -24.06 -5.90 -8.06
N HIS A 206 -22.99 -6.12 -7.28
CA HIS A 206 -23.01 -5.81 -5.85
C HIS A 206 -23.22 -4.32 -5.58
N TRP A 207 -22.64 -3.44 -6.40
CA TRP A 207 -22.83 -1.99 -6.30
C TRP A 207 -24.27 -1.58 -6.61
N LEU A 208 -24.87 -2.11 -7.69
CA LEU A 208 -26.27 -1.84 -8.04
C LEU A 208 -27.21 -2.34 -6.95
N LYS A 209 -26.96 -3.53 -6.39
CA LYS A 209 -27.71 -4.05 -5.24
C LYS A 209 -27.57 -3.11 -4.03
N ALA A 210 -26.35 -2.77 -3.64
CA ALA A 210 -26.08 -1.90 -2.50
C ALA A 210 -26.75 -0.52 -2.67
N ARG A 211 -26.68 0.05 -3.87
CA ARG A 211 -27.23 1.36 -4.22
C ARG A 211 -28.75 1.38 -4.28
N TYR A 212 -29.36 0.48 -5.05
CA TYR A 212 -30.77 0.60 -5.41
C TYR A 212 -31.69 -0.29 -4.57
N LEU A 213 -31.22 -1.48 -4.16
CA LEU A 213 -32.02 -2.42 -3.38
C LEU A 213 -31.82 -2.22 -1.89
N ASP A 214 -30.56 -2.23 -1.44
CA ASP A 214 -30.22 -2.13 -0.02
C ASP A 214 -30.27 -0.67 0.48
N ARG A 215 -30.06 0.29 -0.43
CA ARG A 215 -29.90 1.73 -0.14
C ARG A 215 -28.82 2.02 0.90
N ASP A 216 -27.79 1.17 0.95
CA ASP A 216 -26.65 1.26 1.86
C ASP A 216 -25.42 0.70 1.15
N LEU A 217 -24.46 1.59 0.86
CA LEU A 217 -23.21 1.22 0.19
C LEU A 217 -22.38 0.22 1.01
N TYR A 218 -22.47 0.27 2.34
CA TYR A 218 -21.67 -0.59 3.22
C TYR A 218 -22.12 -2.05 3.21
N ARG A 219 -23.28 -2.36 2.62
CA ARG A 219 -23.71 -3.75 2.36
C ARG A 219 -23.05 -4.37 1.14
N HIS A 220 -22.24 -3.60 0.41
CA HIS A 220 -21.41 -4.13 -0.66
C HIS A 220 -20.38 -5.13 -0.09
N ALA A 221 -20.21 -6.28 -0.76
CA ALA A 221 -19.35 -7.38 -0.30
C ALA A 221 -17.86 -7.01 -0.08
N ALA A 222 -17.42 -5.87 -0.63
CA ALA A 222 -16.09 -5.32 -0.37
C ALA A 222 -15.90 -4.85 1.08
N PHE A 223 -16.96 -4.42 1.76
CA PHE A 223 -16.92 -4.01 3.18
C PHE A 223 -17.10 -5.18 4.14
N ASP A 224 -17.41 -6.38 3.62
CA ASP A 224 -17.46 -7.59 4.43
C ASP A 224 -16.04 -8.12 4.71
N LEU A 225 -15.47 -7.61 5.80
CA LEU A 225 -14.09 -7.87 6.22
C LEU A 225 -13.99 -9.08 7.17
N GLU A 226 -12.96 -9.88 7.00
CA GLU A 226 -12.61 -10.97 7.90
C GLU A 226 -12.01 -10.40 9.21
N PRO A 227 -12.03 -11.15 10.32
CA PRO A 227 -11.48 -10.67 11.60
C PRO A 227 -10.04 -10.13 11.50
N ARG A 228 -9.16 -10.80 10.74
CA ARG A 228 -7.76 -10.36 10.53
C ARG A 228 -7.66 -9.01 9.83
N GLU A 229 -8.52 -8.75 8.86
CA GLU A 229 -8.57 -7.46 8.16
C GLU A 229 -9.04 -6.33 9.08
N ARG A 230 -10.02 -6.61 9.96
CA ARG A 230 -10.46 -5.63 10.97
C ARG A 230 -9.35 -5.34 11.98
N ILE A 231 -8.62 -6.35 12.43
CA ILE A 231 -7.48 -6.17 13.34
C ILE A 231 -6.40 -5.32 12.69
N ALA A 232 -5.97 -5.66 11.47
CA ALA A 232 -4.97 -4.89 10.72
C ALA A 232 -5.41 -3.43 10.52
N PHE A 233 -6.71 -3.20 10.27
CA PHE A 233 -7.24 -1.86 10.15
C PHE A 233 -7.15 -1.06 11.46
N HIS A 234 -7.43 -1.66 12.62
CA HIS A 234 -7.26 -0.98 13.90
C HIS A 234 -5.79 -0.62 14.18
N GLU A 235 -4.86 -1.53 13.90
CA GLU A 235 -3.42 -1.24 14.03
C GLU A 235 -2.98 -0.08 13.12
N PHE A 236 -3.49 -0.06 11.89
CA PHE A 236 -3.28 1.05 10.96
C PHE A 236 -3.81 2.38 11.51
N LEU A 237 -5.03 2.38 12.06
CA LEU A 237 -5.63 3.58 12.64
C LEU A 237 -4.80 4.08 13.83
N ASP A 238 -4.34 3.19 14.70
CA ASP A 238 -3.58 3.56 15.90
C ASP A 238 -2.21 4.17 15.55
N VAL A 239 -1.49 3.58 14.59
CA VAL A 239 -0.24 4.17 14.09
C VAL A 239 -0.51 5.50 13.39
N SER A 240 -1.52 5.57 12.53
CA SER A 240 -1.79 6.77 11.73
C SER A 240 -2.34 7.93 12.56
N ARG A 241 -3.12 7.66 13.62
CA ARG A 241 -3.58 8.66 14.60
C ARG A 241 -2.42 9.27 15.37
N ARG A 242 -1.50 8.43 15.88
CA ARG A 242 -0.32 8.90 16.64
C ARG A 242 0.58 9.83 15.83
N LEU A 243 0.61 9.63 14.51
CA LEU A 243 1.38 10.44 13.56
C LEU A 243 0.59 11.60 12.94
N GLY A 244 -0.66 11.83 13.36
CA GLY A 244 -1.50 12.92 12.82
C GLY A 244 -1.83 12.79 11.33
N LEU A 245 -1.85 11.57 10.79
CA LEU A 245 -2.01 11.30 9.35
C LEU A 245 -3.46 11.26 8.87
N LEU A 246 -4.44 11.33 9.79
CA LEU A 246 -5.86 11.15 9.49
C LEU A 246 -6.63 12.43 9.84
N ARG A 247 -7.35 12.98 8.84
CA ARG A 247 -8.08 14.25 8.93
C ARG A 247 -9.56 14.07 9.26
N HIS A 248 -10.18 12.97 8.81
CA HIS A 248 -11.64 12.78 8.88
C HIS A 248 -12.09 11.71 9.87
N LEU A 249 -11.22 11.33 10.80
CA LEU A 249 -11.63 10.44 11.88
C LEU A 249 -12.56 11.15 12.86
N PRO A 250 -13.59 10.47 13.38
CA PRO A 250 -14.37 11.00 14.48
C PRO A 250 -13.43 11.28 15.65
N SER A 251 -13.61 12.43 16.32
CA SER A 251 -12.98 12.64 17.62
C SER A 251 -13.41 11.50 18.55
N THR A 252 -12.55 11.06 19.46
CA THR A 252 -12.88 9.96 20.40
C THR A 252 -14.07 10.27 21.32
N ALA A 253 -14.69 11.46 21.22
CA ALA A 253 -15.99 11.78 21.80
C ALA A 253 -17.12 11.36 20.83
N GLY A 254 -17.96 10.42 21.29
CA GLY A 254 -18.97 9.72 20.51
C GLY A 254 -19.77 10.55 19.50
N GLY A 255 -19.80 10.08 18.26
CA GLY A 255 -20.66 10.57 17.19
C GLY A 255 -21.21 9.39 16.40
N ALA A 256 -22.54 9.36 16.24
CA ALA A 256 -23.26 8.30 15.55
C ALA A 256 -22.84 8.20 14.07
N LEU A 257 -22.85 6.96 13.54
CA LEU A 257 -22.67 6.65 12.13
C LEU A 257 -23.82 7.27 11.31
N GLU A 258 -23.56 8.38 10.61
CA GLU A 258 -24.46 8.84 9.56
C GLU A 258 -24.34 7.90 8.35
N ALA A 259 -25.46 7.31 7.95
CA ALA A 259 -25.55 6.54 6.72
C ALA A 259 -25.26 7.47 5.54
N LEU A 260 -24.30 7.09 4.68
CA LEU A 260 -24.02 7.83 3.46
C LEU A 260 -25.23 7.81 2.54
N GLU A 261 -25.75 8.98 2.20
CA GLU A 261 -26.59 9.12 1.02
C GLU A 261 -25.76 8.86 -0.23
N ILE A 262 -26.23 7.90 -1.02
CA ILE A 262 -25.59 7.36 -2.23
C ILE A 262 -25.45 8.43 -3.36
N GLY A 263 -25.94 9.64 -3.13
CA GLY A 263 -25.93 10.76 -4.08
C GLY A 263 -24.59 11.47 -4.27
N ASN A 264 -23.62 11.32 -3.34
CA ASN A 264 -22.39 12.12 -3.32
C ASN A 264 -21.11 11.40 -3.80
N LEU A 265 -21.21 10.16 -4.28
CA LEU A 265 -20.10 9.51 -4.99
C LEU A 265 -20.37 9.63 -6.50
N PRO A 266 -19.38 10.07 -7.30
CA PRO A 266 -19.55 10.25 -8.74
C PRO A 266 -19.94 8.95 -9.45
#